data_AF-A0A7W8MGX7-F1
#
_entry.id   AF-A0A7W8MGX7-F1
#
_cell.length_a   1.000
_cell.length_b   1.000
_cell.length_c   1.000
_cell.angle_alpha   90.00
_cell.angle_beta   90.00
_cell.angle_gamma   90.00
#
_symmetry.space_group_name_H-M   'P 1'
#
loop_
_entity.id
_entity.type
_entity.pdbx_description
1 polymer ?
#
loop_
_entity_poly.entity_id
_entity_poly.type
_entity_poly.pdbx_seq_one_letter_code
_entity_poly.pdbx_strand_id
1 'polypeptide(L)'
;MPKNPTAKPDLRLVPGDAEIYDLMRKPETTSERVKRLQMEARALAVEQVEALERVLLEASRMAREIADGGEAYPVGARELAGRLSADLPTKAETLKAIVSRSL
;
A
#
# COMPACT_ATOMS: atom_id res chain seq x y z
N MET A 1 -36.01 46.15 -41.43
CA MET A 1 -35.45 45.07 -40.59
C MET A 1 -34.67 44.11 -41.49
N PRO A 2 -33.33 43.99 -41.39
CA PRO A 2 -32.63 42.89 -42.04
C PRO A 2 -32.47 41.72 -41.06
N LYS A 3 -32.86 40.52 -41.51
CA LYS A 3 -32.70 39.27 -40.75
C LYS A 3 -31.22 38.85 -40.81
N ASN A 4 -30.57 38.76 -39.66
CA ASN A 4 -29.22 38.21 -39.55
C ASN A 4 -29.27 36.70 -39.90
N PRO A 5 -28.39 36.19 -40.77
CA PRO A 5 -28.34 34.77 -41.06
C PRO A 5 -27.78 34.02 -39.84
N THR A 6 -28.46 32.94 -39.47
CA THR A 6 -28.09 32.04 -38.37
C THR A 6 -26.66 31.53 -38.58
N ALA A 7 -25.77 31.87 -37.65
CA ALA A 7 -24.39 31.42 -37.64
C ALA A 7 -24.36 29.88 -37.62
N LYS A 8 -23.88 29.27 -38.70
CA LYS A 8 -23.69 27.82 -38.76
C LYS A 8 -22.67 27.43 -37.68
N PRO A 9 -22.94 26.42 -36.84
CA PRO A 9 -21.99 25.96 -35.84
C PRO A 9 -20.72 25.46 -36.54
N ASP A 10 -19.58 26.08 -36.22
CA ASP A 10 -18.26 25.73 -36.74
C ASP A 10 -17.69 24.56 -35.93
N LEU A 11 -18.02 23.34 -36.36
CA LEU A 11 -17.52 22.11 -35.75
C LEU A 11 -16.16 21.78 -36.34
N ARG A 12 -15.11 21.85 -35.51
CA ARG A 12 -13.74 21.49 -35.89
C ARG A 12 -13.37 20.17 -35.22
N LEU A 13 -12.93 19.22 -36.03
CA LEU A 13 -12.34 17.96 -35.55
C LEU A 13 -10.94 18.27 -35.01
N VAL A 14 -10.75 18.08 -33.70
CA VAL A 14 -9.44 18.20 -33.05
C VAL A 14 -8.80 16.82 -33.07
N PRO A 15 -7.67 16.62 -33.79
CA PRO A 15 -6.96 15.35 -33.78
C PRO A 15 -6.10 15.28 -32.52
N GLY A 16 -6.48 14.40 -31.60
CA GLY A 16 -5.74 14.09 -30.40
C GLY A 16 -6.55 13.10 -29.57
N ASP A 17 -5.88 12.18 -28.89
CA ASP A 17 -6.45 11.23 -27.93
C ASP A 17 -7.08 11.99 -26.76
N ALA A 18 -8.22 12.65 -27.02
CA ALA A 18 -8.96 13.37 -26.00
C ALA A 18 -9.58 12.33 -25.09
N GLU A 19 -9.06 12.22 -23.87
CA GLU A 19 -9.69 11.48 -22.79
C GLU A 19 -11.17 11.87 -22.74
N ILE A 20 -12.07 10.88 -22.81
CA ILE A 20 -13.50 11.11 -22.70
C ILE A 20 -13.78 11.49 -21.25
N TYR A 21 -13.88 12.81 -21.00
CA TYR A 21 -14.30 13.33 -19.70
C TYR A 21 -15.82 13.20 -19.57
N ASP A 22 -16.28 12.45 -18.57
CA ASP A 22 -17.68 12.45 -18.17
C ASP A 22 -18.03 13.81 -17.53
N LEU A 23 -18.56 14.72 -18.36
CA LEU A 23 -18.95 16.07 -17.99
C LEU A 23 -20.12 16.12 -16.98
N MET A 24 -20.81 14.99 -16.73
CA MET A 24 -21.86 14.89 -15.73
C MET A 24 -21.32 14.52 -14.34
N ARG A 25 -20.06 14.05 -14.24
CA ARG A 25 -19.39 13.82 -12.97
C ARG A 25 -18.86 15.15 -12.44
N LYS A 26 -19.41 15.63 -11.32
CA LYS A 26 -18.83 16.78 -10.62
C LYS A 26 -17.33 16.52 -10.36
N PRO A 27 -16.43 17.42 -10.77
CA PRO A 27 -15.02 17.28 -10.47
C PRO A 27 -14.83 17.12 -8.97
N GLU A 28 -14.00 16.17 -8.58
CA GLU A 28 -13.53 16.03 -7.20
C GLU A 28 -12.97 17.37 -6.73
N THR A 29 -13.48 17.89 -5.62
CA THR A 29 -12.88 19.06 -4.96
C THR A 29 -11.49 18.70 -4.46
N THR A 30 -10.60 19.69 -4.32
CA THR A 30 -9.25 19.46 -3.77
C THR A 30 -9.30 18.73 -2.42
N SER A 31 -10.28 19.05 -1.57
CA SER A 31 -10.46 18.40 -0.26
C SER A 31 -10.85 16.92 -0.37
N GLU A 32 -11.74 16.58 -1.29
CA GLU A 32 -12.11 15.18 -1.57
C GLU A 32 -10.90 14.40 -2.10
N ARG A 33 -10.12 15.02 -2.99
CA ARG A 33 -8.87 14.44 -3.53
C ARG A 33 -7.85 14.15 -2.45
N VAL A 34 -7.63 15.09 -1.55
CA VAL A 34 -6.73 14.91 -0.42
C VAL A 34 -7.21 13.77 0.47
N LYS A 35 -8.50 13.71 0.80
CA LYS A 35 -9.06 12.65 1.65
C LYS A 35 -8.89 11.27 1.02
N ARG A 36 -9.17 11.13 -0.28
CA ARG A 36 -8.98 9.88 -1.01
C ARG A 36 -7.52 9.43 -1.03
N LEU A 37 -6.59 10.33 -1.38
CA LEU A 37 -5.16 10.02 -1.39
C LEU A 37 -4.64 9.64 0.01
N GLN A 38 -5.15 10.28 1.07
CA GLN A 38 -4.81 9.91 2.44
C GLN A 38 -5.30 8.50 2.81
N MET A 39 -6.50 8.11 2.37
CA MET A 39 -7.01 6.75 2.58
C MET A 39 -6.20 5.72 1.79
N GLU A 40 -5.87 6.01 0.54
CA GLU A 40 -5.01 5.15 -0.30
C GLU A 40 -3.62 4.97 0.35
N ALA A 41 -2.99 6.05 0.80
CA ALA A 41 -1.70 6.00 1.48
C ALA A 41 -1.75 5.18 2.78
N ARG A 42 -2.83 5.31 3.56
CA ARG A 42 -3.03 4.50 4.77
C ARG A 42 -3.20 3.02 4.43
N ALA A 43 -4.00 2.68 3.43
CA ALA A 43 -4.20 1.30 2.99
C ALA A 43 -2.88 0.65 2.56
N LEU A 44 -2.08 1.34 1.75
CA LEU A 44 -0.76 0.88 1.31
C LEU A 44 0.20 0.66 2.49
N ALA A 45 0.17 1.55 3.50
CA ALA A 45 1.00 1.40 4.68
C ALA A 45 0.63 0.15 5.50
N VAL A 46 -0.66 -0.18 5.60
CA VAL A 46 -1.14 -1.40 6.29
C VAL A 46 -0.67 -2.65 5.55
N GLU A 47 -0.82 -2.66 4.23
CA GLU A 47 -0.37 -3.78 3.39
C GLU A 47 1.12 -4.06 3.56
N GLN A 48 1.94 -3.01 3.62
CA GLN A 48 3.38 -3.13 3.85
C GLN A 48 3.70 -3.72 5.24
N VAL A 49 2.90 -3.39 6.26
CA VAL A 49 3.06 -3.93 7.62
C VAL A 49 2.69 -5.40 7.66
N GLU A 50 1.60 -5.81 7.00
CA GLU A 50 1.22 -7.22 6.88
C GLU A 50 2.28 -8.03 6.09
N ALA A 51 2.88 -7.42 5.07
CA ALA A 51 4.00 -8.04 4.36
C ALA A 51 5.21 -8.25 5.29
N LEU A 52 5.54 -7.26 6.12
CA LEU A 52 6.60 -7.39 7.12
C LEU A 52 6.27 -8.45 8.17
N GLU A 53 5.03 -8.51 8.68
CA GLU A 53 4.57 -9.55 9.61
C GLU A 53 4.89 -10.95 9.09
N ARG A 54 4.53 -11.23 7.83
CA ARG A 54 4.82 -12.51 7.17
C ARG A 54 6.32 -12.82 7.13
N VAL A 55 7.15 -11.82 6.80
CA VAL A 55 8.62 -11.98 6.77
C VAL A 55 9.19 -12.25 8.16
N LEU A 56 8.69 -11.59 9.21
CA LEU A 56 9.14 -11.81 10.58
C LEU A 56 8.79 -13.21 11.09
N LEU A 57 7.60 -13.71 10.75
CA LEU A 57 7.19 -15.08 11.10
C LEU A 57 8.03 -16.13 10.36
N GLU A 58 8.32 -15.90 9.08
CA GLU A 58 9.19 -16.79 8.31
C GLU A 58 10.64 -16.76 8.83
N ALA A 59 11.16 -15.58 9.16
CA ALA A 59 12.46 -15.43 9.78
C ALA A 59 12.53 -16.12 11.16
N SER A 60 11.46 -16.07 11.96
CA SER A 60 11.36 -16.82 13.22
C SER A 60 11.45 -18.32 13.00
N ARG A 61 10.73 -18.84 11.99
CA ARG A 61 10.76 -20.26 11.61
C ARG A 61 12.16 -20.70 11.18
N MET A 62 12.81 -19.95 10.29
CA MET A 62 14.19 -20.24 9.86
C MET A 62 15.18 -20.14 11.02
N ALA A 63 15.03 -19.15 11.90
CA ALA A 63 15.87 -19.00 13.08
C ALA A 63 15.71 -20.20 14.03
N ARG A 64 14.49 -20.76 14.14
CA ARG A 64 14.25 -21.97 14.93
C ARG A 64 14.98 -23.19 14.35
N GLU A 65 14.95 -23.37 13.04
CA GLU A 65 15.69 -24.45 12.36
C GLU A 65 17.20 -24.37 12.62
N ILE A 66 17.77 -23.15 12.59
CA ILE A 66 19.20 -22.93 12.91
C ILE A 66 19.48 -23.25 14.38
N ALA A 67 18.62 -22.78 15.30
CA ALA A 67 18.79 -23.01 16.74
C ALA A 67 18.76 -24.51 17.08
N ASP A 68 17.88 -25.27 16.43
CA ASP A 68 17.68 -26.70 16.64
C ASP A 68 18.68 -27.58 15.87
N GLY A 69 19.46 -27.01 14.95
CA GLY A 69 20.39 -27.74 14.07
C GLY A 69 21.65 -28.33 14.75
N GLY A 70 21.77 -28.25 16.08
CA GLY A 70 22.82 -28.91 16.84
C GLY A 70 24.25 -28.52 16.41
N GLU A 71 25.13 -29.51 16.26
CA GLU A 71 26.54 -29.29 15.90
C GLU A 71 26.75 -28.83 14.45
N ALA A 72 25.71 -28.81 13.61
CA ALA A 72 25.80 -28.27 12.26
C ALA A 72 26.00 -26.74 12.25
N TYR A 73 25.68 -26.07 13.36
CA TYR A 73 25.79 -24.62 13.50
C TYR A 73 26.66 -24.23 14.71
N PRO A 74 27.55 -23.23 14.57
CA PRO A 74 28.32 -22.71 15.69
C PRO A 74 27.42 -22.24 16.84
N VAL A 75 27.87 -22.43 18.08
CA VAL A 75 27.10 -22.09 19.29
C VAL A 75 26.58 -20.65 19.28
N GLY A 76 27.39 -19.67 18.88
CA GLY A 76 26.96 -18.27 18.83
C GLY A 76 25.85 -18.00 17.81
N ALA A 77 25.85 -18.71 16.68
CA ALA A 77 24.79 -18.61 15.68
C ALA A 77 23.48 -19.21 16.21
N ARG A 78 23.56 -20.36 16.89
CA ARG A 78 22.39 -21.02 17.52
C ARG A 78 21.78 -20.18 18.62
N GLU A 79 22.59 -19.58 19.49
CA GLU A 79 22.09 -18.71 20.55
C GLU A 79 21.36 -17.49 20.00
N LEU A 80 21.95 -16.82 18.99
CA LEU A 80 21.33 -15.68 18.34
C LEU A 80 20.02 -16.08 17.65
N ALA A 81 20.04 -17.19 16.90
CA ALA A 81 18.86 -17.70 16.22
C ALA A 81 17.76 -18.14 17.21
N GLY A 82 18.12 -18.70 18.36
CA GLY A 82 17.19 -19.02 19.45
C GLY A 82 16.46 -17.77 19.95
N ARG A 83 17.20 -16.69 20.23
CA ARG A 83 16.62 -15.39 20.65
C ARG A 83 15.71 -14.82 19.57
N LEU A 84 16.14 -14.82 18.30
CA LEU A 84 15.32 -14.36 17.17
C LEU A 84 14.02 -15.17 17.04
N SER A 85 14.10 -16.50 17.15
CA SER A 85 12.91 -17.36 17.04
C SER A 85 11.88 -17.05 18.12
N ALA A 86 12.32 -16.71 19.34
CA ALA A 86 11.45 -16.36 20.46
C ALA A 86 10.87 -14.94 20.37
N ASP A 87 11.68 -13.97 19.93
CA ASP A 87 11.31 -12.56 19.97
C ASP A 87 10.45 -12.14 18.78
N LEU A 88 10.80 -12.58 17.56
CA LEU A 88 10.20 -12.09 16.32
C LEU A 88 8.67 -12.26 16.23
N PRO A 89 8.05 -13.38 16.68
CA PRO A 89 6.59 -13.53 16.67
C PRO A 89 5.89 -12.46 17.50
N THR A 90 6.41 -12.17 18.70
CA THR A 90 5.85 -11.15 19.59
C THR A 90 5.99 -9.74 18.97
N LYS A 91 7.10 -9.46 18.29
CA LYS A 91 7.30 -8.20 17.58
C LYS A 91 6.33 -8.04 16.40
N ALA A 92 6.08 -9.12 15.66
CA ALA A 92 5.14 -9.13 14.55
C ALA A 92 3.70 -8.83 15.01
N GLU A 93 3.23 -9.51 16.06
CA GLU A 93 1.93 -9.27 16.71
C GLU A 93 1.80 -7.81 17.20
N THR A 94 2.84 -7.30 17.88
CA THR A 94 2.86 -5.93 18.41
C THR A 94 2.74 -4.90 17.28
N LEU A 95 3.48 -5.10 16.18
CA LEU A 95 3.46 -4.20 15.04
C LEU A 95 2.06 -4.13 14.41
N LYS A 96 1.44 -5.30 14.20
CA LYS A 96 0.07 -5.41 13.69
C LYS A 96 -0.93 -4.68 14.58
N ALA A 97 -0.85 -4.90 15.91
CA ALA A 97 -1.76 -4.27 16.86
C ALA A 97 -1.66 -2.74 16.89
N ILE A 98 -0.46 -2.17 16.72
CA ILE A 98 -0.25 -0.71 16.66
C ILE A 98 -0.89 -0.13 15.40
N VAL A 99 -0.71 -0.79 14.26
CA VAL A 99 -1.22 -0.33 12.96
C VAL A 99 -2.73 -0.44 12.90
N SER A 100 -3.32 -1.55 13.35
CA SER A 100 -4.78 -1.74 13.42
C SER A 100 -5.50 -0.71 14.31
N ARG A 101 -4.81 -0.13 15.31
CA ARG A 101 -5.35 0.94 16.16
C ARG A 101 -5.28 2.33 15.51
N SER A 102 -4.40 2.51 14.54
CA SER A 102 -4.12 3.81 13.91
C SER A 102 -4.94 4.08 12.65
N LEU A 103 -5.75 3.10 12.25
CA LEU A 103 -6.77 3.18 11.20
C LEU A 103 -8.09 3.67 11.79
#